data_AF-A0A258W466-F1
#
_entry.id   AF-A0A258W466-F1
#
_cell.length_a   1.000
_cell.length_b   1.000
_cell.length_c   1.000
_cell.angle_alpha   90.00
_cell.angle_beta   90.00
_cell.angle_gamma   90.00
#
_symmetry.space_group_name_H-M   'P 1'
#
loop_
_entity.id
_entity.type
_entity.pdbx_description
1 polymer ?
#
loop_
_entity_poly.entity_id
_entity_poly.type
_entity_poly.pdbx_seq_one_letter_code
_entity_poly.pdbx_strand_id
1 'polypeptide(L)'
;TGAGDCPSQQARHEQRFRMICNAAKNMNTSIWVIAFDTGLNANLTGCASNANQASTSSSQTALIAKFREIGNQIGALRLVK
;
A
#
# COMPACT_ATOMS: atom_id res chain seq x y z
N THR A 1 12.44 12.88 29.32
CA THR A 1 13.22 12.75 28.07
C THR A 1 12.40 11.94 27.08
N GLY A 2 11.58 12.60 26.26
CA GLY A 2 10.70 11.95 25.28
C GLY A 2 10.82 12.67 23.95
N ALA A 3 11.73 12.20 23.10
CA ALA A 3 11.85 12.67 21.73
C ALA A 3 11.08 11.71 20.81
N GLY A 4 10.08 12.23 20.11
CA GLY A 4 9.23 11.49 19.16
C GLY A 4 9.96 11.01 17.90
N ASP A 5 11.20 11.46 17.68
CA ASP A 5 11.97 11.23 16.45
C ASP A 5 13.28 10.44 16.67
N CYS A 6 13.33 9.57 17.68
CA CYS A 6 14.48 8.67 17.81
C CYS A 6 14.45 7.65 16.65
N PRO A 7 15.58 7.38 15.95
CA PRO A 7 15.68 6.37 14.89
C PRO A 7 15.13 4.99 15.30
N SER A 8 15.14 4.69 16.60
CA SER A 8 14.56 3.48 17.18
C SER A 8 13.03 3.41 17.05
N GLN A 9 12.31 4.54 17.09
CA GLN A 9 10.85 4.58 16.93
C GLN A 9 10.45 4.37 15.49
N GLN A 10 11.12 5.03 14.55
CA GLN A 10 10.91 4.80 13.12
C GLN A 10 11.20 3.34 12.75
N ALA A 11 12.34 2.78 13.19
CA ALA A 11 12.67 1.38 12.93
C ALA A 11 11.61 0.41 13.48
N ARG A 12 11.10 0.66 14.70
CA ARG A 12 10.00 -0.14 15.28
C ARG A 12 8.69 0.02 14.52
N HIS A 13 8.38 1.23 14.05
CA HIS A 13 7.20 1.50 13.24
C HIS A 13 7.27 0.73 11.91
N GLU A 14 8.38 0.84 11.18
CA GLU A 14 8.60 0.13 9.93
C GLU A 14 8.60 -1.40 10.11
N GLN A 15 9.18 -1.91 11.20
CA GLN A 15 9.13 -3.33 11.53
C GLN A 15 7.69 -3.80 11.76
N ARG A 16 6.89 -3.05 12.53
CA ARG A 16 5.47 -3.37 12.75
C ARG A 16 4.67 -3.34 11.46
N PHE A 17 4.92 -2.35 10.62
CA PHE A 17 4.31 -2.26 9.30
C PHE A 17 4.61 -3.51 8.46
N ARG A 18 5.88 -3.94 8.36
CA ARG A 18 6.25 -5.17 7.64
C ARG A 18 5.57 -6.42 8.19
N MET A 19 5.49 -6.55 9.52
CA MET A 19 4.81 -7.70 10.14
C MET A 19 3.33 -7.76 9.79
N ILE A 20 2.63 -6.62 9.85
CA ILE A 20 1.22 -6.52 9.48
C ILE A 20 1.03 -6.81 7.98
N CYS A 21 1.88 -6.26 7.12
CA CYS A 21 1.83 -6.54 5.68
C CYS A 21 1.98 -8.04 5.39
N ASN A 22 2.94 -8.71 6.04
CA ASN A 22 3.12 -10.16 5.87
C ASN A 22 1.90 -10.95 6.38
N ALA A 23 1.33 -10.56 7.52
CA ALA A 23 0.12 -11.19 8.03
C ALA A 23 -1.07 -11.00 7.07
N ALA A 24 -1.27 -9.78 6.55
CA ALA A 24 -2.34 -9.46 5.62
C ALA A 24 -2.20 -10.21 4.28
N LYS A 25 -0.97 -10.35 3.76
CA LYS A 25 -0.69 -11.15 2.55
C LYS A 25 -1.09 -12.62 2.72
N ASN A 26 -0.97 -13.16 3.93
CA ASN A 26 -1.34 -14.54 4.23
C ASN A 26 -2.85 -14.76 4.41
N MET A 27 -3.68 -13.70 4.39
CA MET A 27 -5.14 -13.79 4.56
C MET A 27 -5.90 -14.04 3.25
N ASN A 28 -5.22 -14.48 2.17
CA ASN A 28 -5.82 -14.64 0.84
C ASN A 28 -6.45 -13.32 0.32
N THR A 29 -5.80 -12.18 0.63
CA THR A 29 -6.24 -10.84 0.19
C THR A 29 -5.23 -10.22 -0.78
N SER A 30 -5.71 -9.32 -1.63
CA SER A 30 -4.86 -8.51 -2.49
C SER A 30 -4.63 -7.14 -1.87
N ILE A 31 -3.38 -6.83 -1.53
CA ILE A 31 -2.99 -5.54 -0.96
C ILE A 31 -2.60 -4.60 -2.09
N TRP A 32 -3.31 -3.47 -2.16
CA TRP A 32 -3.02 -2.35 -3.06
C TRP A 32 -2.51 -1.16 -2.25
N VAL A 33 -1.43 -0.54 -2.70
CA VAL A 33 -0.79 0.59 -2.02
C VAL A 33 -0.78 1.79 -2.96
N ILE A 34 -1.34 2.90 -2.49
CA ILE A 34 -1.32 4.19 -3.21
C ILE A 34 -0.65 5.21 -2.31
N ALA A 35 0.57 5.62 -2.65
CA ALA A 35 1.26 6.71 -1.98
C ALA A 35 0.70 8.03 -2.51
N PHE A 36 0.07 8.82 -1.64
CA PHE A 36 -0.50 10.12 -2.01
C PHE A 36 0.43 11.25 -1.60
N ASP A 37 0.70 12.16 -2.53
CA ASP A 37 1.60 13.32 -2.36
C ASP A 37 3.01 12.98 -1.81
N THR A 38 3.39 11.70 -1.95
CA THR A 38 4.61 11.11 -1.39
C THR A 38 5.15 10.05 -2.34
N GLY A 39 6.44 9.75 -2.21
CA GLY A 39 7.09 8.68 -2.94
C GLY A 39 6.83 7.31 -2.32
N LEU A 40 6.87 6.26 -3.15
CA LEU A 40 6.93 4.88 -2.66
C LEU A 40 8.33 4.59 -2.11
N ASN A 41 8.40 3.99 -0.93
CA ASN A 41 9.62 3.43 -0.36
C ASN A 41 9.56 1.89 -0.35
N ALA A 42 10.66 1.25 0.04
CA ALA A 42 10.78 -0.21 0.05
C ALA A 42 9.74 -0.91 0.94
N ASN A 43 9.30 -0.27 2.02
CA ASN A 43 8.25 -0.81 2.87
C ASN A 43 6.91 -0.80 2.11
N LEU A 44 6.54 0.33 1.51
CA LEU A 44 5.29 0.49 0.77
C LEU A 44 5.21 -0.44 -0.44
N THR A 45 6.26 -0.51 -1.26
CA THR A 45 6.31 -1.42 -2.41
C THR A 45 6.32 -2.88 -1.97
N GLY A 46 7.06 -3.20 -0.90
CA GLY A 46 7.11 -4.54 -0.33
C GLY A 46 5.80 -5.00 0.30
N CYS A 47 4.89 -4.09 0.65
CA CYS A 47 3.58 -4.42 1.22
C CYS A 47 2.52 -4.75 0.16
N ALA A 48 2.63 -4.18 -1.05
CA ALA A 48 1.72 -4.53 -2.14
C ALA A 48 1.83 -6.02 -2.51
N SER A 49 0.72 -6.65 -2.90
CA SER A 49 0.74 -8.08 -3.25
C SER A 49 1.50 -8.34 -4.55
N ASN A 50 1.55 -7.38 -5.48
CA ASN A 50 2.32 -7.43 -6.71
C ASN A 50 2.93 -6.05 -7.05
N ALA A 51 3.95 -6.01 -7.92
CA ALA A 51 4.64 -4.78 -8.29
C ALA A 51 3.72 -3.74 -8.96
N ASN A 52 2.72 -4.18 -9.73
CA ASN A 52 1.72 -3.32 -10.37
C ASN A 52 0.61 -2.83 -9.40
N GLN A 53 0.63 -3.27 -8.15
CA GLN A 53 -0.34 -2.90 -7.11
C GLN A 53 0.22 -1.85 -6.14
N ALA A 54 1.40 -1.31 -6.44
CA ALA A 54 1.97 -0.14 -5.79
C ALA A 54 1.97 1.03 -6.78
N SER A 55 1.38 2.15 -6.42
CA SER A 55 1.35 3.36 -7.26
C SER A 55 1.47 4.63 -6.44
N THR A 56 1.81 5.73 -7.12
CA THR A 56 1.82 7.08 -6.54
C THR A 56 0.69 7.90 -7.14
N SER A 57 0.15 8.84 -6.38
CA SER A 57 -0.81 9.83 -6.86
C SER A 57 -0.49 11.21 -6.29
N SER A 58 -0.51 12.23 -7.14
CA SER A 58 -0.15 13.62 -6.79
C SER A 58 -1.36 14.57 -6.75
N SER A 59 -2.57 14.08 -7.02
CA SER A 59 -3.79 14.91 -6.97
C SER A 59 -5.03 14.10 -6.62
N GLN A 60 -6.05 14.76 -6.08
CA GLN A 60 -7.33 14.14 -5.75
C GLN A 60 -7.95 13.45 -6.98
N THR A 61 -7.94 14.11 -8.14
CA THR A 61 -8.46 13.56 -9.39
C THR A 61 -7.73 12.28 -9.79
N ALA A 62 -6.39 12.28 -9.71
CA ALA A 62 -5.58 11.10 -10.01
C ALA A 62 -5.81 9.97 -8.99
N LEU A 63 -5.99 10.30 -7.71
CA LEU A 63 -6.28 9.32 -6.65
C LEU A 63 -7.63 8.63 -6.89
N ILE A 64 -8.67 9.40 -7.19
CA ILE A 64 -9.99 8.86 -7.50
C ILE A 64 -9.95 8.01 -8.78
N ALA A 65 -9.23 8.47 -9.82
CA ALA A 65 -9.04 7.69 -11.04
C ALA A 65 -8.35 6.34 -10.75
N LYS A 66 -7.35 6.32 -9.87
CA LYS A 66 -6.68 5.08 -9.45
C LYS A 66 -7.59 4.13 -8.69
N PHE A 67 -8.41 4.63 -7.76
CA PHE A 67 -9.41 3.78 -7.10
C PHE A 67 -10.43 3.19 -8.08
N ARG A 68 -10.89 3.97 -9.07
CA ARG A 68 -11.78 3.49 -10.14
C ARG A 68 -11.12 2.41 -11.00
N GLU A 69 -9.86 2.60 -11.39
CA GLU A 69 -9.07 1.62 -12.15
C GLU A 69 -9.00 0.27 -11.42
N ILE A 70 -8.63 0.29 -10.13
CA ILE A 70 -8.57 -0.91 -9.28
C ILE A 70 -9.95 -1.56 -9.16
N GLY A 71 -11.00 -0.76 -8.92
CA GLY A 71 -12.38 -1.24 -8.84
C GLY A 71 -12.83 -1.93 -10.13
N ASN A 72 -12.49 -1.39 -11.30
CA ASN A 72 -12.80 -1.99 -12.59
C ASN A 72 -12.03 -3.29 -12.82
N GLN A 73 -10.76 -3.37 -12.44
CA GLN A 73 -9.98 -4.61 -12.55
C GLN A 73 -10.59 -5.72 -11.68
N ILE A 74 -10.90 -5.42 -10.42
CA ILE A 74 -11.55 -6.38 -9.52
C ILE A 74 -12.95 -6.76 -10.02
N GLY A 75 -13.72 -5.77 -10.50
CA GLY A 75 -15.06 -5.99 -11.05
C GLY A 75 -15.05 -6.85 -12.31
N ALA A 76 -14.11 -6.62 -13.23
CA ALA A 76 -13.94 -7.42 -14.44
C ALA A 76 -13.51 -8.86 -14.14
N LEU A 77 -12.65 -9.08 -13.14
CA LEU A 77 -12.31 -10.44 -12.67
C LEU A 77 -13.53 -11.22 -12.16
N ARG A 78 -14.57 -10.53 -11.68
CA ARG A 78 -15.80 -11.17 -11.22
C ARG A 78 -16.79 -11.49 -12.35
N LEU A 79 -16.57 -10.94 -13.55
CA LEU A 79 -17.46 -11.10 -14.70
C LEU A 79 -17.01 -12.19 -15.69
N VAL A 80 -15.86 -12.84 -15.48
CA VAL A 80 -15.42 -13.99 -16.28
C VAL A 80 -16.20 -15.25 -15.86
N LYS A 81 -16.92 -15.83 -16.85
CA LYS A 81 -17.85 -16.96 -16.76
C LYS A 81 -17.13 -18.30 -16.63
#